data_AF-A0A6P0UTT9-F1
#
_entry.id   AF-A0A6P0UTT9-F1
#
_cell.length_a   1.000
_cell.length_b   1.000
_cell.length_c   1.000
_cell.angle_alpha   90.00
_cell.angle_beta   90.00
_cell.angle_gamma   90.00
#
_symmetry.space_group_name_H-M   'P 1'
#
loop_
_entity.id
_entity.type
_entity.pdbx_description
1 polymer ?
#
loop_
_entity_poly.entity_id
_entity_poly.type
_entity_poly.pdbx_seq_one_letter_code
_entity_poly.pdbx_strand_id
1 'polypeptide(L)'
;MQIQPYDPRYLDAVVCLSLRAWAPVFASIQNTMDADVYQVFYPDGWLVSQQKAVEDVCAAEDTNIWVTIDADSVVGFVAVKLHSEDNMGEIYMVAVEPDFQGQGIGSALIEFALEWMKNAGMSIAMVETGGDPGHQKIGSETPS
;
A
#
# COMPACT_ATOMS: atom_id res chain seq x y z
N MET A 1 9.03 -10.61 13.72
CA MET A 1 8.00 -10.11 12.79
C MET A 1 6.63 -10.69 13.09
N GLN A 2 5.63 -9.84 13.33
CA GLN A 2 4.22 -10.21 13.51
C GLN A 2 3.31 -9.21 12.78
N ILE A 3 2.28 -9.70 12.08
CA ILE A 3 1.24 -8.87 11.47
C ILE A 3 0.12 -8.68 12.49
N GLN A 4 -0.30 -7.44 12.74
CA GLN A 4 -1.40 -7.12 13.65
C GLN A 4 -2.26 -5.97 13.12
N PRO A 5 -3.51 -5.83 13.60
CA PRO A 5 -4.35 -4.69 13.25
C PRO A 5 -3.67 -3.37 13.58
N TYR A 6 -3.88 -2.39 12.71
CA TYR A 6 -3.43 -1.02 12.93
C TYR A 6 -4.06 -0.42 14.18
N ASP A 7 -3.26 0.39 14.88
CA ASP A 7 -3.67 1.23 16.00
C ASP A 7 -3.20 2.67 15.68
N PRO A 8 -4.03 3.71 15.93
CA PRO A 8 -3.68 5.10 15.67
C PRO A 8 -2.33 5.55 16.26
N ARG A 9 -1.83 4.89 17.31
CA ARG A 9 -0.50 5.15 17.88
C ARG A 9 0.64 4.90 16.89
N TYR A 10 0.41 4.13 15.83
CA TYR A 10 1.39 3.81 14.79
C TYR A 10 1.32 4.77 13.58
N LEU A 11 0.41 5.75 13.57
CA LEU A 11 0.22 6.65 12.44
C LEU A 11 1.53 7.30 11.97
N ASP A 12 2.27 7.92 12.89
CA ASP A 12 3.54 8.59 12.57
C ASP A 12 4.55 7.63 11.96
N ALA A 13 4.61 6.39 12.46
CA ALA A 13 5.51 5.36 11.95
C ALA A 13 5.10 4.91 10.54
N VAL A 14 3.80 4.70 10.30
CA VAL A 14 3.25 4.33 8.99
C VAL A 14 3.48 5.43 7.95
N VAL A 15 3.21 6.70 8.29
CA VAL A 15 3.51 7.84 7.40
C VAL A 15 5.00 7.89 7.07
N CYS A 16 5.85 7.86 8.10
CA CYS A 16 7.29 7.96 7.93
C CYS A 16 7.86 6.83 7.06
N LEU A 17 7.43 5.59 7.30
CA LEU A 17 7.91 4.44 6.52
C LEU A 17 7.42 4.47 5.08
N SER A 18 6.18 4.93 4.84
CA SER A 18 5.59 5.05 3.50
C SER A 18 6.36 6.04 2.64
N LEU A 19 6.68 7.22 3.19
CA LEU A 19 7.44 8.24 2.49
C LEU A 19 8.85 7.73 2.12
N ARG A 20 9.52 7.00 3.01
CA ARG A 20 10.82 6.38 2.72
C ARG A 20 10.72 5.30 1.65
N ALA A 21 9.72 4.43 1.75
CA ALA A 21 9.52 3.32 0.81
C ALA A 21 9.22 3.81 -0.61
N TRP A 22 8.44 4.88 -0.77
CA TRP A 22 8.01 5.39 -2.07
C TRP A 22 8.92 6.49 -2.64
N ALA A 23 9.84 7.06 -1.86
CA ALA A 23 10.82 8.03 -2.36
C ALA A 23 11.51 7.65 -3.69
N PRO A 24 12.03 6.41 -3.89
CA PRO A 24 12.63 6.03 -5.17
C PRO A 24 11.63 5.99 -6.33
N VAL A 25 10.37 5.63 -6.06
CA VAL A 25 9.29 5.62 -7.06
C VAL A 25 8.99 7.05 -7.52
N PHE A 26 8.80 7.98 -6.59
CA PHE A 26 8.54 9.38 -6.92
C PHE A 26 9.72 10.06 -7.62
N ALA A 27 10.96 9.71 -7.25
CA ALA A 27 12.14 10.16 -7.98
C ALA A 27 12.14 9.66 -9.44
N SER A 28 11.72 8.42 -9.69
CA SER A 28 11.57 7.88 -11.04
C SER A 28 10.46 8.57 -11.83
N ILE A 29 9.31 8.83 -11.19
CA ILE A 29 8.18 9.56 -11.81
C ILE A 29 8.62 10.97 -12.20
N GLN A 30 9.30 11.69 -11.30
CA GLN A 30 9.80 13.04 -11.56
C GLN A 30 10.80 13.09 -12.72
N ASN A 31 11.65 12.06 -12.87
CA ASN A 31 12.62 11.98 -13.97
C ASN A 31 11.97 11.62 -15.32
N THR A 32 10.78 11.03 -15.31
CA THR A 32 10.08 10.57 -16.53
C THR A 32 9.01 11.55 -16.98
N MET A 33 8.33 12.21 -16.04
CA MET A 33 7.31 13.21 -16.32
C MET A 33 7.94 14.54 -16.73
N ASP A 34 7.22 15.25 -17.59
CA ASP A 34 7.51 16.65 -17.85
C ASP A 34 7.38 17.47 -16.54
N ALA A 35 8.29 18.42 -16.34
CA ALA A 35 8.38 19.18 -15.09
C ALA A 35 7.13 20.04 -14.83
N ASP A 36 6.53 20.61 -15.87
CA ASP A 36 5.33 21.43 -15.73
C ASP A 36 4.12 20.56 -15.35
N VAL A 37 4.04 19.36 -15.93
CA VAL A 37 3.02 18.36 -15.58
C VAL A 37 3.21 17.88 -14.13
N TYR A 38 4.44 17.56 -13.74
CA TYR A 38 4.75 17.14 -12.37
C TYR A 38 4.37 18.21 -11.33
N GLN A 39 4.64 19.48 -11.63
CA GLN A 39 4.30 20.59 -10.74
C GLN A 39 2.77 20.80 -10.61
N VAL A 40 2.00 20.51 -11.66
CA VAL A 40 0.52 20.55 -11.59
C VAL A 40 -0.03 19.42 -10.72
N PHE A 41 0.53 18.21 -10.81
CA PHE A 41 0.11 17.09 -9.97
C PHE A 41 0.53 17.24 -8.51
N TYR A 42 1.71 17.83 -8.27
CA TYR A 42 2.29 17.98 -6.93
C TYR A 42 2.69 19.45 -6.66
N PRO A 43 1.73 20.37 -6.52
CA PRO A 43 2.01 21.80 -6.37
C PRO A 43 2.83 22.11 -5.11
N ASP A 44 2.58 21.38 -4.03
CA ASP A 44 3.29 21.48 -2.74
C ASP A 44 4.36 20.38 -2.57
N GLY A 45 4.64 19.63 -3.64
CA GLY A 45 5.53 18.48 -3.65
C GLY A 45 4.88 17.17 -3.23
N TRP A 46 5.39 16.07 -3.77
CA TRP A 46 4.81 14.73 -3.57
C TRP A 46 4.79 14.28 -2.10
N LEU A 47 5.74 14.76 -1.28
CA LEU A 47 5.82 14.43 0.15
C LEU A 47 4.55 14.85 0.89
N VAL A 48 4.08 16.08 0.65
CA VAL A 48 2.88 16.63 1.32
C VAL A 48 1.64 15.87 0.85
N SER A 49 1.51 15.65 -0.46
CA SER A 49 0.40 14.92 -1.04
C SER A 49 0.33 13.47 -0.54
N GLN A 50 1.47 12.77 -0.48
CA GLN A 50 1.51 11.38 -0.02
C GLN A 50 1.33 11.24 1.48
N GLN A 51 1.88 12.15 2.28
CA GLN A 51 1.61 12.18 3.72
C GLN A 51 0.10 12.30 3.96
N LYS A 52 -0.54 13.27 3.33
CA LYS A 52 -1.99 13.50 3.40
C LYS A 52 -2.77 12.26 2.99
N ALA A 53 -2.39 11.62 1.88
CA ALA A 53 -3.05 10.41 1.40
C ALA A 53 -2.95 9.24 2.40
N VAL A 54 -1.79 9.02 3.02
CA VAL A 54 -1.60 7.96 4.02
C VAL A 54 -2.41 8.28 5.30
N GLU A 55 -2.41 9.53 5.75
CA GLU A 55 -3.20 9.98 6.90
C GLU A 55 -4.70 9.78 6.67
N ASP A 56 -5.20 10.18 5.49
CA ASP A 56 -6.61 10.06 5.13
C ASP A 56 -7.02 8.58 5.05
N VAL A 57 -6.17 7.68 4.51
CA VAL A 57 -6.39 6.22 4.51
C VAL A 57 -6.43 5.66 5.92
N CYS A 58 -5.52 6.09 6.78
CA CYS A 58 -5.47 5.64 8.18
C CYS A 58 -6.67 6.13 9.01
N ALA A 59 -7.34 7.20 8.58
CA ALA A 59 -8.52 7.75 9.23
C ALA A 59 -9.84 7.25 8.62
N ALA A 60 -9.81 6.59 7.47
CA ALA A 60 -11.00 6.18 6.74
C ALA A 60 -11.69 4.96 7.38
N GLU A 61 -12.99 5.05 7.62
CA GLU A 61 -13.78 3.98 8.27
C GLU A 61 -13.98 2.75 7.37
N ASP A 62 -13.89 2.92 6.05
CA ASP A 62 -14.05 1.87 5.05
C ASP A 62 -12.74 1.12 4.76
N THR A 63 -11.66 1.49 5.44
CA THR A 63 -10.33 0.96 5.21
C THR A 63 -9.89 0.06 6.36
N ASN A 64 -9.41 -1.13 6.03
CA ASN A 64 -8.86 -2.10 6.97
C ASN A 64 -7.34 -2.11 6.86
N ILE A 65 -6.62 -1.91 7.97
CA ILE A 65 -5.18 -1.69 7.94
C ILE A 65 -4.49 -2.66 8.89
N TRP A 66 -3.38 -3.22 8.44
CA TRP A 66 -2.49 -4.05 9.25
C TRP A 66 -1.06 -3.56 9.15
N VAL A 67 -0.33 -3.74 10.26
CA VAL A 67 1.08 -3.38 10.39
C VAL A 67 1.91 -4.62 10.69
N THR A 68 3.11 -4.70 10.12
CA THR A 68 4.13 -5.66 10.52
C THR A 68 5.03 -5.03 11.56
N ILE A 69 5.13 -5.66 12.73
CA ILE A 69 6.04 -5.24 13.79
C ILE A 69 7.25 -6.17 13.86
N ASP A 70 8.45 -5.59 13.90
CA ASP A 70 9.68 -6.28 14.24
C ASP A 70 10.42 -5.55 15.35
N ALA A 71 10.78 -6.24 16.43
CA ALA A 71 11.44 -5.67 17.61
C ALA A 71 10.86 -4.31 18.05
N ASP A 72 9.52 -4.26 18.21
CA ASP A 72 8.73 -3.07 18.59
C ASP A 72 8.70 -1.91 17.57
N SER A 73 9.24 -2.11 16.37
CA SER A 73 9.21 -1.13 15.28
C SER A 73 8.25 -1.56 14.17
N VAL A 74 7.50 -0.60 13.61
CA VAL A 74 6.68 -0.84 12.42
C VAL A 74 7.62 -0.93 11.22
N VAL A 75 7.65 -2.08 10.54
CA VAL A 75 8.52 -2.36 9.39
C VAL A 75 7.76 -2.53 8.08
N GLY A 76 6.44 -2.51 8.12
CA GLY A 76 5.59 -2.49 6.93
C GLY A 76 4.12 -2.34 7.29
N PHE A 77 3.31 -1.98 6.30
CA PHE A 77 1.85 -1.91 6.45
C PHE A 77 1.14 -2.27 5.14
N VAL A 78 -0.13 -2.65 5.28
CA VAL A 78 -1.05 -2.87 4.17
C VAL A 78 -2.40 -2.26 4.51
N ALA A 79 -3.01 -1.55 3.57
CA ALA A 79 -4.36 -1.01 3.66
C ALA A 79 -5.24 -1.67 2.59
N VAL A 80 -6.41 -2.15 3.03
CA VAL A 80 -7.35 -2.91 2.21
C VAL A 80 -8.72 -2.25 2.24
N LYS A 81 -9.36 -2.14 1.09
CA LYS A 81 -10.75 -1.69 0.94
C LYS A 81 -11.62 -2.86 0.46
N LEU A 82 -12.86 -2.91 0.94
CA LEU A 82 -13.84 -3.89 0.51
C LEU A 82 -14.95 -3.18 -0.28
N HIS A 83 -15.14 -3.61 -1.52
CA HIS A 83 -16.20 -3.16 -2.41
C HIS A 83 -17.27 -4.24 -2.44
N SER A 84 -18.16 -4.22 -1.44
CA SER A 84 -19.17 -5.27 -1.25
C SER A 84 -20.16 -5.37 -2.41
N GLU A 85 -20.44 -4.27 -3.11
CA GLU A 85 -21.33 -4.26 -4.28
C GLU A 85 -20.75 -5.09 -5.45
N ASP A 86 -19.43 -5.10 -5.59
CA ASP A 86 -18.69 -5.79 -6.65
C ASP A 86 -18.09 -7.13 -6.19
N ASN A 87 -18.31 -7.50 -4.91
CA ASN A 87 -17.66 -8.64 -4.25
C ASN A 87 -16.14 -8.67 -4.43
N MET A 88 -15.52 -7.48 -4.38
CA MET A 88 -14.11 -7.24 -4.65
C MET A 88 -13.41 -6.67 -3.43
N GLY A 89 -12.23 -7.22 -3.13
CA GLY A 89 -11.29 -6.61 -2.20
C GLY A 89 -10.12 -5.97 -2.95
N GLU A 90 -9.62 -4.85 -2.43
CA GLU A 90 -8.55 -4.08 -3.04
C GLU A 90 -7.45 -3.81 -2.01
N ILE A 91 -6.21 -4.19 -2.33
CA ILE A 91 -5.04 -3.70 -1.63
C ILE A 91 -4.76 -2.29 -2.15
N TYR A 92 -5.18 -1.30 -1.38
CA TYR A 92 -5.11 0.11 -1.75
C TYR A 92 -3.70 0.69 -1.54
N MET A 93 -3.02 0.31 -0.46
CA MET A 93 -1.65 0.71 -0.20
C MET A 93 -0.87 -0.41 0.45
N VAL A 94 0.40 -0.55 0.04
CA VAL A 94 1.37 -1.42 0.71
C VAL A 94 2.72 -0.72 0.72
N ALA A 95 3.39 -0.75 1.87
CA ALA A 95 4.76 -0.29 1.98
C ALA A 95 5.55 -1.14 2.99
N VAL A 96 6.84 -1.30 2.70
CA VAL A 96 7.80 -1.98 3.56
C VAL A 96 8.98 -1.04 3.75
N GLU A 97 9.45 -0.92 4.98
CA GLU A 97 10.64 -0.13 5.33
C GLU A 97 11.81 -0.57 4.43
N PRO A 98 12.49 0.35 3.72
CA PRO A 98 13.61 0.03 2.82
C PRO A 98 14.64 -0.95 3.37
N ASP A 99 15.05 -0.78 4.63
CA ASP A 99 16.05 -1.66 5.28
C ASP A 99 15.55 -3.10 5.51
N PHE A 100 14.23 -3.31 5.42
CA PHE A 100 13.56 -4.59 5.59
C PHE A 100 13.00 -5.16 4.27
N GLN A 101 13.23 -4.50 3.14
CA GLN A 101 12.85 -5.00 1.81
C GLN A 101 13.70 -6.22 1.41
N GLY A 102 13.17 -7.03 0.49
CA GLY A 102 13.83 -8.26 0.04
C GLY A 102 13.79 -9.42 1.06
N GLN A 103 13.16 -9.23 2.22
CA GLN A 103 13.03 -10.25 3.28
C GLN A 103 11.66 -10.97 3.27
N GLY A 104 10.84 -10.76 2.25
CA GLY A 104 9.52 -11.40 2.10
C GLY A 104 8.38 -10.72 2.87
N ILE A 105 8.61 -9.60 3.56
CA ILE A 105 7.57 -8.88 4.34
C ILE A 105 6.42 -8.40 3.45
N GLY A 106 6.74 -7.82 2.28
CA GLY A 106 5.71 -7.35 1.35
C GLY A 106 4.84 -8.47 0.83
N SER A 107 5.45 -9.61 0.47
CA SER A 107 4.72 -10.82 0.06
C SER A 107 3.84 -11.35 1.20
N ALA A 108 4.36 -11.42 2.42
CA ALA A 108 3.58 -11.87 3.59
C ALA A 108 2.38 -10.95 3.89
N LEU A 109 2.54 -9.63 3.76
CA LEU A 109 1.44 -8.66 3.91
C LEU A 109 0.37 -8.83 2.84
N ILE A 110 0.78 -9.02 1.58
CA ILE A 110 -0.14 -9.24 0.46
C ILE A 110 -0.88 -10.57 0.63
N GLU A 111 -0.17 -11.67 0.92
CA GLU A 111 -0.77 -12.98 1.15
C GLU A 111 -1.79 -12.95 2.30
N PHE A 112 -1.42 -12.29 3.41
CA PHE A 112 -2.32 -12.08 4.54
C PHE A 112 -3.58 -11.30 4.12
N ALA A 113 -3.43 -10.20 3.38
CA ALA A 113 -4.55 -9.40 2.90
C ALA A 113 -5.47 -10.20 1.97
N LEU A 114 -4.90 -10.98 1.04
CA LEU A 114 -5.65 -11.85 0.13
C LEU A 114 -6.46 -12.90 0.89
N GLU A 115 -5.86 -13.56 1.89
CA GLU A 115 -6.55 -14.54 2.72
C GLU A 115 -7.67 -13.88 3.56
N TRP A 116 -7.40 -12.70 4.11
CA TRP A 116 -8.40 -11.95 4.86
C TRP A 116 -9.61 -11.55 3.98
N MET A 117 -9.37 -11.04 2.77
CA MET A 117 -10.44 -10.69 1.82
C MET A 117 -11.26 -11.92 1.41
N LYS A 118 -10.60 -13.06 1.18
CA LYS A 118 -11.26 -14.33 0.88
C LYS A 118 -12.17 -14.78 2.04
N ASN A 119 -11.69 -14.67 3.28
CA ASN A 119 -12.47 -15.01 4.47
C ASN A 119 -13.63 -14.02 4.70
N ALA A 120 -13.51 -12.78 4.22
CA ALA A 120 -14.60 -11.80 4.20
C ALA A 120 -15.62 -12.04 3.06
N GLY A 121 -15.44 -13.07 2.22
CA GLY A 121 -16.37 -13.47 1.17
C GLY A 121 -16.09 -12.88 -0.21
N MET A 122 -15.01 -12.11 -0.38
CA MET A 122 -14.66 -11.50 -1.66
C MET A 122 -14.20 -12.57 -2.66
N SER A 123 -14.65 -12.45 -3.91
CA SER A 123 -14.29 -13.37 -5.00
C SER A 123 -13.16 -12.84 -5.89
N ILE A 124 -12.91 -11.53 -5.86
CA ILE A 124 -11.91 -10.84 -6.68
C ILE A 124 -10.98 -10.06 -5.74
N ALA A 125 -9.68 -10.14 -5.99
CA ALA A 125 -8.69 -9.35 -5.28
C ALA A 125 -7.86 -8.53 -6.28
N MET A 126 -7.78 -7.22 -6.07
CA MET A 126 -6.94 -6.30 -6.84
C MET A 126 -5.76 -5.86 -5.98
N VAL A 127 -4.57 -5.80 -6.58
CA VAL A 127 -3.37 -5.30 -5.93
C VAL A 127 -2.80 -4.19 -6.80
N GLU A 128 -2.92 -2.94 -6.34
CA GLU A 128 -2.19 -1.84 -6.95
C GLU A 128 -0.80 -1.73 -6.31
N THR A 129 0.24 -2.10 -7.05
CA THR A 129 1.61 -1.84 -6.63
C THR A 129 1.98 -0.42 -7.04
N GLY A 130 2.01 0.48 -6.05
CA GLY A 130 2.49 1.85 -6.24
C GLY A 130 3.96 1.87 -6.63
N GLY A 131 4.26 1.83 -7.94
CA GLY A 131 5.59 2.09 -8.47
C GLY A 131 6.29 0.99 -9.25
N ASP A 132 5.59 -0.04 -9.73
CA ASP A 132 6.21 -1.05 -10.60
C ASP A 132 6.04 -0.69 -12.09
N PRO A 133 7.12 -0.52 -12.89
CA PRO A 133 7.03 -0.47 -14.34
C PRO A 133 6.52 -1.80 -14.95
N GLY A 134 6.42 -2.86 -14.14
CA GLY A 134 5.92 -4.16 -14.54
C GLY A 134 4.41 -4.32 -14.41
N HIS A 135 3.62 -3.63 -15.24
CA HIS A 135 2.24 -4.05 -15.50
C HIS A 135 2.25 -5.39 -16.27
N GLN A 136 2.31 -6.51 -15.55
CA GLN A 136 1.79 -7.78 -16.06
C GLN A 136 0.43 -8.01 -15.44
N LYS A 137 -0.60 -7.79 -16.26
CA LYS A 137 -1.97 -8.24 -15.99
C LYS A 137 -1.91 -9.73 -15.65
N ILE A 138 -2.09 -10.08 -14.38
CA ILE A 138 -2.45 -11.46 -14.01
C ILE A 138 -3.94 -11.58 -14.28
N GLY A 139 -4.29 -11.79 -15.55
CA GLY A 139 -5.61 -12.28 -15.91
C GLY A 139 -5.73 -13.70 -15.39
N SER A 140 -6.52 -13.91 -14.35
CA SER A 140 -7.00 -15.23 -13.99
C SER A 140 -8.02 -15.68 -15.03
N GLU A 141 -7.55 -16.27 -16.13
CA GLU A 141 -8.38 -17.09 -17.00
C GLU A 141 -8.53 -18.47 -16.36
N THR A 142 -9.70 -18.75 -15.78
CA THR A 142 -10.15 -20.11 -15.49
C THR A 142 -10.43 -20.84 -16.81
N PRO A 143 -9.80 -21.99 -17.10
CA PRO A 143 -10.17 -22.81 -18.25
C PRO A 143 -11.47 -23.58 -17.95
N SER A 144 -12.36 -23.63 -18.93
CA SER A 144 -13.41 -24.65 -19.06
C SER A 144 -13.20 -25.40 -20.38
#